data_AF-A0A106BNY7-F1
#
_entry.id   AF-A0A106BNY7-F1
#
_cell.length_a   1.000
_cell.length_b   1.000
_cell.length_c   1.000
_cell.angle_alpha   90.00
_cell.angle_beta   90.00
_cell.angle_gamma   90.00
#
_symmetry.space_group_name_H-M   'P 1'
#
loop_
_entity.id
_entity.type
_entity.pdbx_description
1 polymer ?
#
loop_
_entity_poly.entity_id
_entity_poly.type
_entity_poly.pdbx_seq_one_letter_code
_entity_poly.pdbx_strand_id
1 'polypeptide(L)'
;MARPLMRWLINLNPLNCHDEGDGIGDAEPYLWTIFFKCDGASLMVSDAGKIEGSAVIFPTPGSHGNLNRDDVDAGDTVFIPSVLGSFSDSVMPIPVAPAIQPLLGQEDLPGFFGVVVVLMEEDNVTDNGAEAGHQALNAAVQSAIDKVLQSLGAGHTVITPEDIASVTEGIDGAVSDAISEAQGVFANIWSWLNADDQIGNQVFVFNQDQFVTPDHPDQRVGTLGFSQRWRNHGDWEIHGAMALTEPCLAISTASVLAGKGSKSDYLGGRPEKFSRQLSAMRAFRDRYFHRYEGLQGWWKLAARNTPQVAYLTMRDPQMRKSVGVVFKGIGGILEDLDAPLPKDFLDHAQRATKLARKSTFRRLRLDASRAEVVLRKLKPRSTGQDALKLFAKHSPARYPKQKGNRGS
;
A
#
# COMPACT_ATOMS: atom_id res chain seq x y z
N MET A 1 -4.53 23.47 9.28
CA MET A 1 -3.73 22.56 10.15
C MET A 1 -2.98 21.59 9.26
N ALA A 2 -1.72 21.31 9.57
CA ALA A 2 -0.90 20.38 8.80
C ALA A 2 -1.45 18.93 8.80
N ARG A 3 -1.40 18.28 7.64
CA ARG A 3 -1.73 16.87 7.44
C ARG A 3 -0.60 15.97 8.00
N PRO A 4 -0.90 14.71 8.36
CA PRO A 4 0.12 13.77 8.85
C PRO A 4 0.82 13.01 7.71
N LEU A 5 2.02 12.49 7.99
CA LEU A 5 2.62 11.40 7.21
C LEU A 5 1.73 10.16 7.31
N MET A 6 1.39 9.57 6.16
CA MET A 6 0.59 8.34 6.09
C MET A 6 1.32 7.22 5.34
N ARG A 7 0.80 6.00 5.44
CA ARG A 7 1.22 4.83 4.67
C ARG A 7 0.08 4.36 3.77
N TRP A 8 0.37 4.15 2.50
CA TRP A 8 -0.58 3.65 1.53
C TRP A 8 -0.20 2.26 1.03
N LEU A 9 -1.21 1.50 0.61
CA LEU A 9 -1.08 0.18 -0.01
C LEU A 9 -2.10 0.11 -1.14
N ILE A 10 -1.67 -0.27 -2.34
CA ILE A 10 -2.54 -0.68 -3.43
C ILE A 10 -2.39 -2.20 -3.60
N ASN A 11 -3.52 -2.88 -3.80
CA ASN A 11 -3.58 -4.30 -4.12
C ASN A 11 -4.59 -4.54 -5.26
N LEU A 12 -4.09 -4.79 -6.47
CA LEU A 12 -4.83 -5.23 -7.66
C LEU A 12 -4.97 -6.75 -7.60
N ASN A 13 -6.18 -7.25 -7.35
CA ASN A 13 -6.54 -8.65 -7.43
C ASN A 13 -8.06 -8.83 -7.18
N PRO A 14 -8.79 -9.64 -7.97
CA PRO A 14 -8.37 -10.37 -9.17
C PRO A 14 -8.52 -9.59 -10.49
N LEU A 15 -8.02 -10.18 -11.58
CA LEU A 15 -8.44 -9.88 -12.95
C LEU A 15 -9.45 -10.96 -13.38
N ASN A 16 -10.62 -10.56 -13.85
CA ASN A 16 -11.66 -11.47 -14.33
C ASN A 16 -11.76 -11.39 -15.85
N CYS A 17 -11.78 -12.54 -16.51
CA CYS A 17 -12.18 -12.68 -17.91
C CYS A 17 -13.68 -13.01 -17.94
N HIS A 18 -14.52 -12.14 -18.50
CA HIS A 18 -15.94 -12.43 -18.75
C HIS A 18 -16.14 -13.02 -20.14
N ASP A 19 -15.32 -12.59 -21.09
CA ASP A 19 -15.26 -13.02 -22.49
C ASP A 19 -13.83 -12.73 -22.96
N GLU A 20 -13.12 -13.71 -23.49
CA GLU A 20 -11.74 -13.59 -23.96
C GLU A 20 -11.66 -12.76 -25.25
N GLY A 21 -12.73 -12.73 -26.04
CA GLY A 21 -12.79 -12.00 -27.31
C GLY A 21 -12.08 -12.67 -28.48
N ASP A 22 -11.33 -13.74 -28.24
CA ASP A 22 -10.67 -14.54 -29.27
C ASP A 22 -11.59 -15.62 -29.82
N GLY A 23 -11.60 -15.75 -31.15
CA GLY A 23 -12.48 -16.71 -31.82
C GLY A 23 -12.08 -18.17 -31.61
N ILE A 24 -10.90 -18.55 -32.12
CA ILE A 24 -10.31 -19.89 -31.98
C ILE A 24 -8.88 -19.69 -31.47
N GLY A 25 -8.67 -19.90 -30.17
CA GLY A 25 -7.40 -19.69 -29.47
C GLY A 25 -7.66 -19.49 -27.97
N ASP A 26 -6.60 -19.48 -27.17
CA ASP A 26 -6.66 -19.18 -25.74
C ASP A 26 -6.09 -17.77 -25.52
N ALA A 27 -6.65 -16.98 -24.60
CA ALA A 27 -6.10 -15.66 -24.28
C ALA A 27 -4.88 -15.75 -23.34
N GLU A 28 -3.83 -15.02 -23.70
CA GLU A 28 -2.52 -14.90 -23.06
C GLU A 28 -2.32 -13.46 -22.52
N PRO A 29 -3.13 -12.98 -21.55
CA PRO A 29 -3.04 -11.60 -21.09
C PRO A 29 -1.76 -11.33 -20.29
N TYR A 30 -1.20 -10.14 -20.47
CA TYR A 30 -0.14 -9.60 -19.63
C TYR A 30 -0.45 -8.19 -19.15
N LEU A 31 0.16 -7.80 -18.02
CA LEU A 31 -0.19 -6.58 -17.31
C LEU A 31 1.02 -5.67 -17.13
N TRP A 32 0.90 -4.42 -17.56
CA TRP A 32 1.83 -3.35 -17.18
C TRP A 32 1.25 -2.55 -16.02
N THR A 33 2.06 -2.39 -14.97
CA THR A 33 1.68 -1.63 -13.77
C THR A 33 2.74 -0.63 -13.38
N ILE A 34 2.33 0.62 -13.19
CA ILE A 34 3.23 1.70 -12.79
C ILE A 34 2.62 2.38 -11.59
N PHE A 35 3.19 2.14 -10.41
CA PHE A 35 2.77 2.86 -9.22
C PHE A 35 3.41 4.24 -9.22
N PHE A 36 2.76 5.23 -8.61
CA PHE A 36 3.35 6.57 -8.52
C PHE A 36 2.92 7.28 -7.25
N LYS A 37 3.69 8.32 -6.90
CA LYS A 37 3.31 9.30 -5.88
C LYS A 37 3.80 10.70 -6.23
N CYS A 38 3.06 11.67 -5.75
CA CYS A 38 3.36 13.10 -5.80
C CYS A 38 3.12 13.65 -4.40
N ASP A 39 4.19 13.83 -3.64
CA ASP A 39 4.10 14.06 -2.20
C ASP A 39 5.24 14.98 -1.72
N GLY A 40 5.16 15.44 -0.47
CA GLY A 40 6.14 16.38 0.09
C GLY A 40 7.57 15.85 0.24
N ALA A 41 7.85 14.60 -0.15
CA ALA A 41 9.21 14.10 -0.22
C ALA A 41 9.96 14.60 -1.47
N SER A 42 9.23 14.92 -2.55
CA SER A 42 9.79 15.42 -3.81
C SER A 42 9.16 16.73 -4.30
N LEU A 43 8.03 17.14 -3.74
CA LEU A 43 7.30 18.34 -4.13
C LEU A 43 7.24 19.39 -3.02
N MET A 44 7.14 20.66 -3.41
CA MET A 44 6.80 21.78 -2.53
C MET A 44 6.02 22.85 -3.30
N VAL A 45 5.22 23.67 -2.61
CA VAL A 45 4.67 24.90 -3.19
C VAL A 45 5.59 26.06 -2.85
N SER A 46 6.12 26.76 -3.84
CA SER A 46 7.06 27.87 -3.65
C SER A 46 6.36 29.19 -3.33
N ASP A 47 7.13 30.23 -2.99
CA ASP A 47 6.61 31.56 -2.68
C ASP A 47 5.82 32.18 -3.86
N ALA A 48 6.03 31.68 -5.08
CA ALA A 48 5.28 32.08 -6.27
C ALA A 48 3.93 31.35 -6.42
N GLY A 49 3.55 30.50 -5.47
CA GLY A 49 2.32 29.70 -5.53
C GLY A 49 2.38 28.52 -6.50
N LYS A 50 3.57 28.11 -6.94
CA LYS A 50 3.76 27.04 -7.94
C LYS A 50 4.23 25.74 -7.29
N ILE A 51 3.87 24.59 -7.85
CA ILE A 51 4.50 23.32 -7.51
C ILE A 51 5.90 23.27 -8.11
N GLU A 52 6.88 22.99 -7.26
CA GLU A 52 8.27 22.69 -7.64
C GLU A 52 8.58 21.23 -7.30
N GLY A 53 9.38 20.60 -8.15
CA GLY A 53 9.77 19.20 -8.02
C GLY A 53 9.18 18.32 -9.13
N SER A 54 9.19 17.02 -8.89
CA SER A 54 8.72 16.01 -9.84
C SER A 54 8.05 14.85 -9.10
N ALA A 55 7.15 14.16 -9.79
CA ALA A 55 6.56 12.92 -9.30
C ALA A 55 7.61 11.82 -9.18
N VAL A 56 7.30 10.79 -8.40
CA VAL A 56 8.11 9.57 -8.32
C VAL A 56 7.26 8.41 -8.82
N ILE A 57 7.73 7.73 -9.88
CA ILE A 57 7.14 6.47 -10.35
C ILE A 57 7.91 5.26 -9.82
N PHE A 58 7.22 4.14 -9.72
CA PHE A 58 7.72 2.83 -9.32
C PHE A 58 7.24 1.80 -10.36
N PRO A 59 8.03 1.57 -11.42
CA PRO A 59 7.68 0.60 -12.45
C PRO A 59 7.79 -0.83 -11.92
N THR A 60 7.03 -1.73 -12.53
CA THR A 60 7.12 -3.19 -12.30
C THR A 60 7.80 -3.88 -13.48
N PRO A 61 8.03 -5.20 -13.46
CA PRO A 61 8.34 -5.94 -14.70
C PRO A 61 7.19 -5.79 -15.71
N GLY A 62 7.50 -5.75 -17.01
CA GLY A 62 6.53 -5.56 -18.09
C GLY A 62 6.61 -6.58 -19.24
N SER A 63 7.48 -7.59 -19.18
CA SER A 63 7.50 -8.64 -20.19
C SER A 63 6.22 -9.51 -20.19
N HIS A 64 6.04 -10.29 -21.26
CA HIS A 64 5.07 -11.37 -21.42
C HIS A 64 5.07 -12.41 -20.31
N GLY A 65 3.98 -13.20 -20.23
CA GLY A 65 3.79 -14.24 -19.20
C GLY A 65 3.78 -13.74 -17.74
N ASN A 66 3.72 -12.42 -17.51
CA ASN A 66 3.91 -11.85 -16.17
C ASN A 66 2.73 -12.11 -15.22
N LEU A 67 1.58 -12.54 -15.73
CA LEU A 67 0.45 -13.05 -14.96
C LEU A 67 0.59 -14.53 -14.55
N ASN A 68 1.59 -15.25 -15.10
CA ASN A 68 1.78 -16.70 -14.94
C ASN A 68 0.55 -17.51 -15.39
N ARG A 69 -0.11 -17.05 -16.46
CA ARG A 69 -1.22 -17.71 -17.10
C ARG A 69 -1.21 -17.33 -18.57
N ASP A 70 -1.22 -18.35 -19.41
CA ASP A 70 -1.08 -18.38 -20.88
C ASP A 70 -2.28 -19.11 -21.52
N ASP A 71 -3.34 -19.31 -20.74
CA ASP A 71 -4.57 -19.99 -21.14
C ASP A 71 -5.69 -19.49 -20.22
N VAL A 72 -6.46 -18.52 -20.74
CA VAL A 72 -7.56 -17.87 -20.03
C VAL A 72 -8.85 -17.98 -20.85
N ASP A 73 -9.82 -18.71 -20.29
CA ASP A 73 -11.15 -18.91 -20.87
C ASP A 73 -12.18 -17.89 -20.35
N ALA A 74 -13.31 -17.76 -21.05
CA ALA A 74 -14.49 -17.04 -20.57
C ALA A 74 -14.90 -17.52 -19.17
N GLY A 75 -15.02 -16.57 -18.23
CA GLY A 75 -15.39 -16.83 -16.84
C GLY A 75 -14.21 -17.14 -15.92
N ASP A 76 -12.97 -17.19 -16.43
CA ASP A 76 -11.80 -17.39 -15.60
C ASP A 76 -11.47 -16.18 -14.70
N THR A 77 -10.78 -16.50 -13.61
CA THR A 77 -10.18 -15.51 -12.73
C THR A 77 -8.67 -15.67 -12.75
N VAL A 78 -7.96 -14.64 -13.19
CA VAL A 78 -6.51 -14.57 -13.21
C VAL A 78 -5.99 -13.92 -11.93
N PHE A 79 -5.09 -14.60 -11.24
CA PHE A 79 -4.44 -14.06 -10.05
C PHE A 79 -3.32 -13.11 -10.45
N ILE A 80 -3.40 -11.84 -10.03
CA ILE A 80 -2.34 -10.87 -10.31
C ILE A 80 -1.18 -11.08 -9.32
N PRO A 81 0.04 -11.42 -9.80
CA PRO A 81 1.18 -11.62 -8.92
C PRO A 81 1.52 -10.37 -8.12
N SER A 82 1.94 -10.56 -6.86
CA SER A 82 2.20 -9.42 -5.95
C SER A 82 3.26 -8.44 -6.44
N VAL A 83 4.12 -8.84 -7.39
CA VAL A 83 5.13 -7.95 -7.98
C VAL A 83 4.52 -6.93 -8.94
N LEU A 84 3.36 -7.25 -9.54
CA LEU A 84 2.59 -6.36 -10.41
C LEU A 84 1.46 -5.69 -9.62
N GLY A 85 0.73 -6.47 -8.82
CA GLY A 85 -0.51 -6.01 -8.22
C GLY A 85 -0.37 -5.37 -6.84
N SER A 86 0.75 -5.47 -6.13
CA SER A 86 0.84 -5.05 -4.72
C SER A 86 2.01 -4.12 -4.44
N PHE A 87 1.71 -2.88 -4.08
CA PHE A 87 2.72 -1.88 -3.71
C PHE A 87 2.33 -1.11 -2.45
N SER A 88 3.30 -0.75 -1.63
CA SER A 88 3.09 0.08 -0.45
C SER A 88 4.24 1.04 -0.22
N ASP A 89 3.95 2.30 0.05
CA ASP A 89 4.92 3.32 0.45
C ASP A 89 4.30 4.28 1.49
N SER A 90 5.02 5.33 1.86
CA SER A 90 4.48 6.50 2.57
C SER A 90 4.05 7.61 1.60
N VAL A 91 3.13 8.43 2.08
CA VAL A 91 2.73 9.70 1.46
C VAL A 91 2.91 10.83 2.47
N MET A 92 3.65 11.86 2.07
CA MET A 92 3.87 13.09 2.83
C MET A 92 2.99 14.22 2.29
N PRO A 93 2.39 15.05 3.15
CA PRO A 93 1.76 16.29 2.70
C PRO A 93 2.77 17.18 1.96
N ILE A 94 2.34 17.87 0.93
CA ILE A 94 3.18 18.76 0.13
C ILE A 94 3.29 20.10 0.88
N PRO A 95 4.48 20.50 1.36
CA PRO A 95 4.64 21.72 2.13
C PRO A 95 4.33 22.97 1.31
N VAL A 96 3.70 23.96 1.96
CA VAL A 96 3.41 25.27 1.36
C VAL A 96 4.38 26.32 1.93
N ALA A 97 5.01 27.10 1.05
CA ALA A 97 5.92 28.18 1.43
C ALA A 97 5.25 29.18 2.41
N PRO A 98 5.93 29.60 3.49
CA PRO A 98 5.35 30.49 4.50
C PRO A 98 4.74 31.79 3.95
N ALA A 99 5.30 32.34 2.87
CA ALA A 99 4.83 33.59 2.28
C ALA A 99 3.40 33.51 1.71
N ILE A 100 2.96 32.32 1.29
CA ILE A 100 1.66 32.11 0.63
C ILE A 100 0.65 31.36 1.52
N GLN A 101 1.05 30.83 2.67
CA GLN A 101 0.15 30.16 3.62
C GLN A 101 -1.06 31.03 4.01
N PRO A 102 -0.94 32.35 4.29
CA PRO A 102 -2.09 33.19 4.63
C PRO A 102 -3.11 33.31 3.49
N LEU A 103 -2.65 33.22 2.24
CA LEU A 103 -3.52 33.29 1.06
C LEU A 103 -4.27 31.98 0.84
N LEU A 104 -3.60 30.85 1.08
CA LEU A 104 -4.16 29.50 0.90
C LEU A 104 -4.96 29.01 2.11
N GLY A 105 -4.78 29.63 3.27
CA GLY A 105 -5.42 29.19 4.52
C GLY A 105 -4.93 27.83 5.03
N GLN A 106 -3.81 27.32 4.51
CA GLN A 106 -3.26 26.00 4.84
C GLN A 106 -1.73 25.98 4.78
N GLU A 107 -1.14 25.11 5.61
CA GLU A 107 0.31 24.91 5.75
C GLU A 107 0.86 23.88 4.75
N ASP A 108 -0.03 23.03 4.20
CA ASP A 108 0.29 21.99 3.24
C ASP A 108 -0.89 21.68 2.30
N LEU A 109 -0.59 20.97 1.22
CA LEU A 109 -1.53 20.32 0.31
C LEU A 109 -1.50 18.80 0.55
N PRO A 110 -2.57 18.05 0.23
CA PRO A 110 -2.54 16.60 0.35
C PRO A 110 -1.59 16.00 -0.69
N GLY A 111 -0.79 15.02 -0.27
CA GLY A 111 -0.08 14.17 -1.23
C GLY A 111 -1.06 13.24 -1.95
N PHE A 112 -0.74 12.89 -3.20
CA PHE A 112 -1.51 11.96 -4.02
C PHE A 112 -0.63 10.84 -4.57
N PHE A 113 -1.25 9.71 -4.85
CA PHE A 113 -0.59 8.46 -5.22
C PHE A 113 -1.56 7.57 -5.97
N GLY A 114 -1.04 6.61 -6.73
CA GLY A 114 -1.90 5.83 -7.60
C GLY A 114 -1.19 4.70 -8.30
N VAL A 115 -1.90 4.13 -9.27
CA VAL A 115 -1.39 3.10 -10.17
C VAL A 115 -1.96 3.33 -11.56
N VAL A 116 -1.07 3.25 -12.55
CA VAL A 116 -1.42 3.11 -13.97
C VAL A 116 -1.45 1.63 -14.28
N VAL A 117 -2.49 1.18 -14.98
CA VAL A 117 -2.68 -0.20 -15.41
C VAL A 117 -2.90 -0.21 -16.91
N VAL A 118 -2.15 -1.05 -17.63
CA VAL A 118 -2.41 -1.37 -19.03
C VAL A 118 -2.48 -2.89 -19.15
N LEU A 119 -3.62 -3.40 -19.59
CA LEU A 119 -3.88 -4.80 -19.88
C LEU A 119 -3.74 -5.01 -21.38
N MET A 120 -2.93 -5.97 -21.74
CA MET A 120 -2.54 -6.29 -23.12
C MET A 120 -2.77 -7.78 -23.36
N GLU A 121 -3.07 -8.13 -24.60
CA GLU A 121 -3.11 -9.50 -25.11
C GLU A 121 -1.76 -9.81 -25.76
N GLU A 122 -1.21 -11.00 -25.53
CA GLU A 122 0.05 -11.45 -26.13
C GLU A 122 -0.21 -12.04 -27.51
N ASP A 123 0.57 -11.61 -28.52
CA ASP A 123 0.50 -12.16 -29.87
C ASP A 123 1.92 -12.48 -30.39
N ASN A 124 2.50 -11.67 -31.30
CA ASN A 124 3.81 -11.94 -31.93
C ASN A 124 4.92 -10.97 -31.50
N VAL A 125 4.72 -10.18 -30.45
CA VAL A 125 5.82 -9.38 -29.88
C VAL A 125 6.79 -10.29 -29.14
N THR A 126 8.09 -9.96 -29.17
CA THR A 126 9.07 -10.64 -28.31
C THR A 126 9.04 -10.06 -26.89
N ASP A 127 9.37 -10.84 -25.86
CA ASP A 127 9.54 -10.34 -24.47
C ASP A 127 10.37 -9.05 -24.37
N ASN A 128 11.44 -8.95 -25.17
CA ASN A 128 12.32 -7.77 -25.21
C ASN A 128 11.61 -6.54 -25.79
N GLY A 129 10.75 -6.75 -26.79
CA GLY A 129 9.91 -5.72 -27.38
C GLY A 129 8.86 -5.22 -26.41
N ALA A 130 8.16 -6.13 -25.72
CA ALA A 130 7.20 -5.80 -24.68
C ALA A 130 7.85 -4.99 -23.54
N GLU A 131 9.03 -5.41 -23.07
CA GLU A 131 9.75 -4.68 -22.02
C GLU A 131 10.27 -3.31 -22.50
N ALA A 132 10.73 -3.18 -23.74
CA ALA A 132 11.10 -1.89 -24.32
C ALA A 132 9.89 -0.95 -24.43
N GLY A 133 8.73 -1.50 -24.82
CA GLY A 133 7.44 -0.80 -24.82
C GLY A 133 7.10 -0.27 -23.42
N HIS A 134 7.14 -1.16 -22.43
CA HIS A 134 6.92 -0.83 -21.03
C HIS A 134 7.85 0.28 -20.51
N GLN A 135 9.14 0.26 -20.89
CA GLN A 135 10.10 1.32 -20.51
C GLN A 135 9.77 2.69 -21.10
N ALA A 136 9.35 2.74 -22.36
CA ALA A 136 8.90 3.98 -22.97
C ALA A 136 7.60 4.48 -22.33
N LEU A 137 6.68 3.58 -21.99
CA LEU A 137 5.47 3.93 -21.22
C LEU A 137 5.84 4.55 -19.87
N ASN A 138 6.80 3.97 -19.13
CA ASN A 138 7.28 4.54 -17.87
C ASN A 138 7.76 5.99 -18.02
N ALA A 139 8.53 6.28 -19.06
CA ALA A 139 9.01 7.63 -19.35
C ALA A 139 7.89 8.59 -19.75
N ALA A 140 6.92 8.11 -20.54
CA ALA A 140 5.75 8.86 -20.95
C ALA A 140 4.87 9.22 -19.75
N VAL A 141 4.58 8.26 -18.87
CA VAL A 141 3.81 8.47 -17.63
C VAL A 141 4.48 9.49 -16.72
N GLN A 142 5.78 9.35 -16.47
CA GLN A 142 6.54 10.33 -15.69
C GLN A 142 6.38 11.74 -16.29
N SER A 143 6.59 11.86 -17.61
CA SER A 143 6.50 13.14 -18.31
C SER A 143 5.08 13.73 -18.28
N ALA A 144 4.05 12.88 -18.39
CA ALA A 144 2.65 13.30 -18.33
C ALA A 144 2.29 13.84 -16.95
N ILE A 145 2.64 13.11 -15.89
CA ILE A 145 2.39 13.55 -14.51
C ILE A 145 3.14 14.87 -14.24
N ASP A 146 4.41 14.98 -14.62
CA ASP A 146 5.20 16.20 -14.42
C ASP A 146 4.64 17.40 -15.20
N LYS A 147 4.11 17.19 -16.40
CA LYS A 147 3.43 18.26 -17.17
C LYS A 147 2.17 18.76 -16.46
N VAL A 148 1.36 17.86 -15.89
CA VAL A 148 0.18 18.26 -15.11
C VAL A 148 0.60 19.02 -13.86
N LEU A 149 1.65 18.58 -13.17
CA LEU A 149 2.20 19.32 -12.01
C LEU A 149 2.68 20.73 -12.40
N GLN A 150 3.31 20.88 -13.56
CA GLN A 150 3.80 22.17 -14.06
C GLN A 150 2.69 23.10 -14.54
N SER A 151 1.56 22.57 -15.03
CA SER A 151 0.43 23.38 -15.51
C SER A 151 -0.21 24.21 -14.39
N LEU A 152 -0.13 23.71 -13.15
CA LEU A 152 -0.51 24.42 -11.93
C LEU A 152 0.30 25.69 -11.67
N GLY A 153 1.35 25.98 -12.44
CA GLY A 153 2.22 27.14 -12.25
C GLY A 153 2.23 28.17 -13.39
N ALA A 154 1.64 27.92 -14.57
CA ALA A 154 1.79 28.83 -15.72
C ALA A 154 0.70 29.92 -15.82
N GLY A 155 -0.50 29.67 -15.28
CA GLY A 155 -1.63 30.62 -15.28
C GLY A 155 -2.48 30.61 -14.02
N HIS A 156 -2.16 29.75 -13.06
CA HIS A 156 -2.82 29.61 -11.76
C HIS A 156 -1.80 29.91 -10.66
N THR A 157 -1.82 31.13 -10.12
CA THR A 157 -0.84 31.55 -9.09
C THR A 157 -1.25 31.14 -7.67
N VAL A 158 -2.39 30.45 -7.54
CA VAL A 158 -2.96 29.98 -6.27
C VAL A 158 -3.51 28.58 -6.51
N ILE A 159 -2.87 27.57 -5.91
CA ILE A 159 -3.32 26.18 -6.00
C ILE A 159 -4.38 25.93 -4.93
N THR A 160 -5.58 25.54 -5.37
CA THR A 160 -6.74 25.21 -4.54
C THR A 160 -6.91 23.70 -4.36
N PRO A 161 -7.68 23.24 -3.36
CA PRO A 161 -8.08 21.83 -3.27
C PRO A 161 -8.81 21.32 -4.52
N GLU A 162 -9.58 22.18 -5.19
CA GLU A 162 -10.24 21.90 -6.46
C GLU A 162 -9.22 21.70 -7.60
N ASP A 163 -8.15 22.49 -7.62
CA ASP A 163 -7.04 22.25 -8.56
C ASP A 163 -6.39 20.89 -8.32
N ILE A 164 -6.28 20.42 -7.08
CA ILE A 164 -5.76 19.07 -6.76
C ILE A 164 -6.71 17.97 -7.23
N ALA A 165 -8.03 18.17 -7.16
CA ALA A 165 -9.00 17.27 -7.76
C ALA A 165 -8.90 17.28 -9.30
N SER A 166 -8.77 18.47 -9.91
CA SER A 166 -8.53 18.63 -11.34
C SER A 166 -7.18 18.06 -11.79
N VAL A 167 -6.18 18.01 -10.92
CA VAL A 167 -4.87 17.37 -11.18
C VAL A 167 -5.00 15.87 -11.11
N THR A 168 -5.81 15.34 -10.19
CA THR A 168 -6.13 13.91 -10.11
C THR A 168 -6.79 13.44 -11.41
N GLU A 169 -7.82 14.18 -11.88
CA GLU A 169 -8.49 13.94 -13.16
C GLU A 169 -7.57 14.24 -14.36
N GLY A 170 -6.79 15.31 -14.29
CA GLY A 170 -5.85 15.70 -15.34
C GLY A 170 -4.69 14.73 -15.48
N ILE A 171 -4.26 14.07 -14.41
CA ILE A 171 -3.30 12.96 -14.45
C ILE A 171 -3.94 11.75 -15.12
N ASP A 172 -5.16 11.37 -14.76
CA ASP A 172 -5.89 10.29 -15.43
C ASP A 172 -5.97 10.57 -16.94
N GLY A 173 -6.46 11.75 -17.34
CA GLY A 173 -6.54 12.18 -18.73
C GLY A 173 -5.18 12.24 -19.44
N ALA A 174 -4.20 12.95 -18.88
CA ALA A 174 -2.89 13.12 -19.52
C ALA A 174 -2.09 11.82 -19.59
N VAL A 175 -2.26 10.91 -18.63
CA VAL A 175 -1.65 9.58 -18.69
C VAL A 175 -2.40 8.70 -19.68
N SER A 176 -3.73 8.73 -19.74
CA SER A 176 -4.50 8.02 -20.79
C SER A 176 -4.18 8.55 -22.18
N ASP A 177 -4.01 9.86 -22.34
CA ASP A 177 -3.54 10.50 -23.57
C ASP A 177 -2.10 10.08 -23.86
N ALA A 178 -1.20 10.11 -22.88
CA ALA A 178 0.17 9.65 -23.07
C ALA A 178 0.25 8.15 -23.37
N ILE A 179 -0.67 7.32 -22.85
CA ILE A 179 -0.79 5.91 -23.24
C ILE A 179 -1.25 5.83 -24.69
N SER A 180 -2.25 6.62 -25.10
CA SER A 180 -2.79 6.62 -26.47
C SER A 180 -1.81 7.21 -27.50
N GLU A 181 -1.11 8.29 -27.16
CA GLU A 181 -0.01 8.85 -27.95
C GLU A 181 1.17 7.89 -27.96
N ALA A 182 1.48 7.27 -26.82
CA ALA A 182 2.45 6.21 -26.78
C ALA A 182 1.97 5.06 -27.64
N GLN A 183 0.70 4.70 -27.78
CA GLN A 183 0.26 3.72 -28.79
C GLN A 183 0.59 4.18 -30.21
N GLY A 184 0.61 5.48 -30.51
CA GLY A 184 1.04 6.05 -31.79
C GLY A 184 2.56 6.12 -31.99
N VAL A 185 3.33 6.42 -30.94
CA VAL A 185 4.80 6.32 -30.91
C VAL A 185 5.22 4.86 -30.99
N PHE A 186 4.51 4.03 -30.23
CA PHE A 186 4.52 2.60 -30.31
C PHE A 186 4.03 2.18 -31.68
N ALA A 187 3.13 2.84 -32.42
CA ALA A 187 2.74 2.42 -33.77
C ALA A 187 3.96 2.40 -34.73
N ASN A 188 4.94 3.27 -34.50
CA ASN A 188 6.23 3.23 -35.20
C ASN A 188 7.15 2.10 -34.70
N ILE A 189 7.08 1.76 -33.41
CA ILE A 189 7.74 0.57 -32.83
C ILE A 189 6.99 -0.73 -33.21
N TRP A 190 5.67 -0.70 -33.38
CA TRP A 190 4.71 -1.75 -33.77
C TRP A 190 4.76 -1.98 -35.27
N SER A 191 5.10 -1.00 -36.10
CA SER A 191 5.46 -1.28 -37.50
C SER A 191 6.72 -2.16 -37.62
N TRP A 192 7.48 -2.29 -36.52
CA TRP A 192 8.61 -3.21 -36.36
C TRP A 192 8.29 -4.42 -35.43
N LEU A 193 7.31 -4.32 -34.51
CA LEU A 193 6.88 -5.34 -33.51
C LEU A 193 5.55 -6.07 -33.82
N ASN A 194 4.79 -5.58 -34.78
CA ASN A 194 3.66 -6.10 -35.56
C ASN A 194 2.50 -6.95 -34.98
N ALA A 195 2.24 -7.12 -33.66
CA ALA A 195 1.18 -8.08 -33.31
C ALA A 195 0.30 -7.96 -32.06
N ASP A 196 0.71 -7.42 -30.91
CA ASP A 196 -0.14 -7.50 -29.70
C ASP A 196 -1.29 -6.48 -29.65
N ASP A 197 -2.46 -6.91 -29.17
CA ASP A 197 -3.64 -6.08 -28.99
C ASP A 197 -3.78 -5.47 -27.57
N GLN A 198 -4.11 -4.17 -27.47
CA GLN A 198 -4.44 -3.58 -26.17
C GLN A 198 -5.90 -3.85 -25.81
N ILE A 199 -6.11 -4.64 -24.76
CA ILE A 199 -7.43 -4.83 -24.13
C ILE A 199 -7.91 -3.52 -23.49
N GLY A 200 -7.10 -2.88 -22.64
CA GLY A 200 -7.51 -1.63 -22.01
C GLY A 200 -6.47 -1.01 -21.09
N ASN A 201 -6.72 0.25 -20.69
CA ASN A 201 -5.92 0.94 -19.68
C ASN A 201 -6.81 1.68 -18.67
N GLN A 202 -6.24 1.99 -17.51
CA GLN A 202 -6.87 2.82 -16.48
C GLN A 202 -5.82 3.42 -15.56
N VAL A 203 -6.05 4.65 -15.10
CA VAL A 203 -5.33 5.22 -13.97
C VAL A 203 -6.26 5.28 -12.75
N PHE A 204 -5.76 4.80 -11.63
CA PHE A 204 -6.42 4.95 -10.34
C PHE A 204 -5.61 5.91 -9.48
N VAL A 205 -6.19 7.06 -9.16
CA VAL A 205 -5.53 8.12 -8.40
C VAL A 205 -6.26 8.36 -7.08
N PHE A 206 -5.47 8.51 -6.01
CA PHE A 206 -5.95 8.68 -4.66
C PHE A 206 -5.22 9.81 -3.95
N ASN A 207 -5.83 10.37 -2.91
CA ASN A 207 -5.20 11.39 -2.07
C ASN A 207 -5.54 11.20 -0.58
N GLN A 208 -4.80 11.91 0.27
CA GLN A 208 -4.95 11.79 1.73
C GLN A 208 -6.34 12.22 2.26
N ASP A 209 -7.03 13.12 1.54
CA ASP A 209 -8.29 13.74 1.95
C ASP A 209 -9.53 12.88 1.62
N GLN A 210 -9.43 11.92 0.69
CA GLN A 210 -10.54 11.02 0.30
C GLN A 210 -11.12 10.16 1.45
N PHE A 211 -10.41 10.07 2.57
CA PHE A 211 -10.84 9.30 3.74
C PHE A 211 -11.50 10.13 4.84
N VAL A 212 -11.44 11.46 4.68
CA VAL A 212 -11.99 12.41 5.64
C VAL A 212 -13.49 12.53 5.43
N THR A 213 -14.24 12.62 6.53
CA THR A 213 -15.70 12.84 6.50
C THR A 213 -16.06 14.02 7.40
N PRO A 214 -17.21 14.69 7.18
CA PRO A 214 -17.65 15.77 8.07
C PRO A 214 -17.71 15.35 9.55
N ASP A 215 -18.07 14.09 9.82
CA ASP A 215 -18.16 13.54 11.18
C ASP A 215 -16.77 13.21 11.77
N HIS A 216 -15.77 13.01 10.92
CA HIS A 216 -14.42 12.61 11.30
C HIS A 216 -13.37 13.37 10.47
N PRO A 217 -13.21 14.69 10.67
CA PRO A 217 -12.29 15.54 9.89
C PRO A 217 -10.82 15.11 10.03
N ASP A 218 -10.50 14.43 11.14
CA ASP A 218 -9.15 13.97 11.45
C ASP A 218 -8.91 12.50 11.09
N GLN A 219 -9.94 11.73 10.71
CA GLN A 219 -9.76 10.31 10.40
C GLN A 219 -9.38 10.12 8.94
N ARG A 220 -8.14 9.66 8.70
CA ARG A 220 -7.61 9.38 7.36
C ARG A 220 -7.32 7.91 7.11
N VAL A 221 -7.67 7.05 8.06
CA VAL A 221 -7.44 5.60 7.95
C VAL A 221 -8.66 4.92 7.35
N GLY A 222 -8.46 4.18 6.27
CA GLY A 222 -9.55 3.45 5.62
C GLY A 222 -9.11 2.63 4.42
N THR A 223 -10.11 2.08 3.73
CA THR A 223 -9.93 1.40 2.45
C THR A 223 -10.93 1.91 1.41
N LEU A 224 -10.49 2.00 0.16
CA LEU A 224 -11.34 2.19 -1.00
C LEU A 224 -11.22 0.96 -1.90
N GLY A 225 -12.36 0.41 -2.34
CA GLY A 225 -12.39 -0.56 -3.43
C GLY A 225 -12.53 0.16 -4.76
N PHE A 226 -11.96 -0.40 -5.81
CA PHE A 226 -12.09 0.11 -7.17
C PHE A 226 -12.09 -1.05 -8.16
N SER A 227 -12.66 -0.83 -9.33
CA SER A 227 -12.54 -1.75 -10.46
C SER A 227 -12.61 -0.97 -11.77
N GLN A 228 -12.15 -1.61 -12.83
CA GLN A 228 -12.34 -1.14 -14.19
C GLN A 228 -12.67 -2.33 -15.08
N ARG A 229 -13.68 -2.17 -15.94
CA ARG A 229 -14.09 -3.15 -16.93
C ARG A 229 -13.84 -2.62 -18.34
N TRP A 230 -13.17 -3.39 -19.17
CA TRP A 230 -12.90 -3.09 -20.57
C TRP A 230 -13.68 -4.06 -21.46
N ARG A 231 -14.19 -3.57 -22.59
CA ARG A 231 -14.96 -4.35 -23.59
C ARG A 231 -14.35 -4.19 -24.98
N ASN A 232 -13.05 -4.41 -25.05
CA ASN A 232 -12.22 -4.24 -26.24
C ASN A 232 -11.22 -5.40 -26.28
N HIS A 233 -11.18 -6.15 -27.37
CA HIS A 233 -10.48 -7.45 -27.44
C HIS A 233 -10.86 -8.35 -26.24
N GLY A 234 -12.16 -8.64 -26.14
CA GLY A 234 -12.78 -9.34 -25.01
C GLY A 234 -13.53 -8.43 -24.03
N ASP A 235 -13.93 -8.99 -22.89
CA ASP A 235 -14.59 -8.36 -21.75
C ASP A 235 -13.84 -8.73 -20.45
N TRP A 236 -13.06 -7.78 -19.96
CA TRP A 236 -12.13 -8.00 -18.85
C TRP A 236 -12.42 -7.02 -17.71
N GLU A 237 -12.31 -7.46 -16.45
CA GLU A 237 -12.48 -6.60 -15.29
C GLU A 237 -11.35 -6.77 -14.26
N ILE A 238 -10.60 -5.70 -14.03
CA ILE A 238 -9.63 -5.64 -12.94
C ILE A 238 -10.30 -5.12 -11.67
N HIS A 239 -10.05 -5.79 -10.55
CA HIS A 239 -10.44 -5.32 -9.23
C HIS A 239 -9.22 -4.93 -8.40
N GLY A 240 -9.40 -3.91 -7.57
CA GLY A 240 -8.39 -3.51 -6.62
C GLY A 240 -8.94 -2.91 -5.35
N ALA A 241 -8.03 -2.73 -4.41
CA ALA A 241 -8.31 -2.00 -3.20
C ALA A 241 -7.08 -1.19 -2.77
N MET A 242 -7.34 0.02 -2.32
CA MET A 242 -6.36 0.91 -1.71
C MET A 242 -6.64 1.00 -0.21
N ALA A 243 -5.57 1.04 0.60
CA ALA A 243 -5.65 1.31 2.03
C ALA A 243 -4.73 2.47 2.41
N LEU A 244 -5.25 3.39 3.21
CA LEU A 244 -4.49 4.47 3.85
C LEU A 244 -4.44 4.21 5.36
N THR A 245 -3.24 4.28 5.93
CA THR A 245 -2.97 3.81 7.29
C THR A 245 -1.93 4.69 7.99
N GLU A 246 -1.94 4.64 9.32
CA GLU A 246 -0.93 5.33 10.12
C GLU A 246 0.44 4.62 10.02
N PRO A 247 1.58 5.36 10.05
CA PRO A 247 2.91 4.76 10.04
C PRO A 247 3.17 3.82 11.21
N CYS A 248 2.58 4.11 12.38
CA CYS A 248 2.71 3.28 13.56
C CYS A 248 1.63 2.20 13.58
N LEU A 249 2.04 0.92 13.60
CA LEU A 249 1.11 -0.22 13.68
C LEU A 249 0.11 -0.11 14.83
N ALA A 250 0.55 0.34 16.00
CA ALA A 250 -0.33 0.45 17.18
C ALA A 250 -1.43 1.50 16.98
N ILE A 251 -1.06 2.66 16.41
CA ILE A 251 -2.02 3.73 16.12
C ILE A 251 -2.94 3.29 14.99
N SER A 252 -2.39 2.75 13.90
CA SER A 252 -3.15 2.21 12.76
C SER A 252 -4.17 1.16 13.22
N THR A 253 -3.75 0.21 14.05
CA THR A 253 -4.62 -0.82 14.62
C THR A 253 -5.71 -0.21 15.48
N ALA A 254 -5.38 0.75 16.35
CA ALA A 254 -6.36 1.44 17.18
C ALA A 254 -7.40 2.16 16.31
N SER A 255 -6.98 2.91 15.29
CA SER A 255 -7.87 3.64 14.38
C SER A 255 -8.79 2.69 13.61
N VAL A 256 -8.26 1.58 13.08
CA VAL A 256 -9.07 0.56 12.40
C VAL A 256 -10.09 -0.09 13.34
N LEU A 257 -9.68 -0.45 14.56
CA LEU A 257 -10.55 -1.14 15.54
C LEU A 257 -11.57 -0.22 16.20
N ALA A 258 -11.28 1.07 16.27
CA ALA A 258 -12.18 2.03 16.87
C ALA A 258 -13.41 2.27 15.97
N GLY A 259 -13.25 2.08 14.65
CA GLY A 259 -14.32 2.18 13.65
C GLY A 259 -14.61 3.63 13.25
N LYS A 260 -15.45 3.81 12.21
CA LYS A 260 -16.05 5.11 11.87
C LYS A 260 -16.94 5.51 13.05
N GLY A 261 -16.55 6.53 13.81
CA GLY A 261 -17.24 6.95 15.04
C GLY A 261 -16.30 7.29 16.20
N SER A 262 -15.03 6.86 16.16
CA SER A 262 -14.06 7.22 17.19
C SER A 262 -13.36 8.50 16.80
N LYS A 263 -13.41 9.52 17.68
CA LYS A 263 -12.49 10.66 17.59
C LYS A 263 -11.05 10.12 17.52
N SER A 264 -10.38 10.41 16.41
CA SER A 264 -8.96 10.17 16.21
C SER A 264 -8.30 11.54 16.36
N ASP A 265 -7.99 11.91 17.59
CA ASP A 265 -7.43 13.23 17.88
C ASP A 265 -5.96 13.28 17.42
N TYR A 266 -5.74 13.58 16.14
CA TYR A 266 -4.41 13.85 15.58
C TYR A 266 -3.67 15.02 16.26
N LEU A 267 -4.34 15.72 17.19
CA LEU A 267 -3.85 16.82 18.01
C LEU A 267 -3.36 16.41 19.41
N GLY A 268 -3.15 15.12 19.66
CA GLY A 268 -2.62 14.64 20.96
C GLY A 268 -3.66 14.01 21.88
N GLY A 269 -4.91 13.91 21.46
CA GLY A 269 -5.84 12.94 22.04
C GLY A 269 -5.60 11.58 21.39
N ARG A 270 -5.82 10.51 22.13
CA ARG A 270 -5.67 9.15 21.60
C ARG A 270 -7.06 8.72 21.14
N PRO A 271 -7.23 7.71 20.26
CA PRO A 271 -8.53 7.04 20.22
C PRO A 271 -8.87 6.66 21.67
N GLU A 272 -9.84 7.36 22.28
CA GLU A 272 -10.06 7.32 23.73
C GLU A 272 -10.25 5.88 24.20
N LYS A 273 -10.97 5.13 23.36
CA LYS A 273 -11.26 3.70 23.46
C LYS A 273 -10.03 2.82 23.68
N PHE A 274 -8.86 3.22 23.19
CA PHE A 274 -7.60 2.48 23.31
C PHE A 274 -6.45 3.29 23.89
N SER A 275 -6.75 4.43 24.52
CA SER A 275 -5.76 5.33 25.11
C SER A 275 -4.88 4.62 26.13
N ARG A 276 -5.44 3.74 26.98
CA ARG A 276 -4.70 2.91 27.94
C ARG A 276 -3.70 1.98 27.26
N GLN A 277 -4.13 1.21 26.25
CA GLN A 277 -3.26 0.28 25.51
C GLN A 277 -2.10 1.03 24.84
N LEU A 278 -2.40 2.15 24.17
CA LEU A 278 -1.37 2.99 23.54
C LEU A 278 -0.39 3.58 24.58
N SER A 279 -0.89 3.95 25.76
CA SER A 279 -0.05 4.42 26.87
C SER A 279 0.91 3.33 27.35
N ALA A 280 0.40 2.13 27.60
CA ALA A 280 1.18 0.99 28.06
C ALA A 280 2.26 0.59 27.04
N MET A 281 1.92 0.56 25.74
CA MET A 281 2.88 0.28 24.67
C MET A 281 3.99 1.33 24.58
N ARG A 282 3.67 2.63 24.74
CA ARG A 282 4.66 3.72 24.77
C ARG A 282 5.57 3.60 26.00
N ALA A 283 5.00 3.42 27.19
CA ALA A 283 5.76 3.24 28.42
C ALA A 283 6.70 2.02 28.34
N PHE A 284 6.22 0.91 27.76
CA PHE A 284 7.03 -0.27 27.51
C PHE A 284 8.19 0.03 26.55
N ARG A 285 7.93 0.70 25.42
CA ARG A 285 8.95 1.12 24.45
C ARG A 285 10.03 1.95 25.14
N ASP A 286 9.63 2.94 25.93
CA ASP A 286 10.56 3.92 26.48
C ASP A 286 11.39 3.35 27.65
N ARG A 287 10.88 2.37 28.40
CA ARG A 287 11.53 1.84 29.62
C ARG A 287 12.15 0.44 29.51
N TYR A 288 11.60 -0.41 28.63
CA TYR A 288 11.89 -1.85 28.63
C TYR A 288 12.37 -2.37 27.27
N PHE A 289 11.88 -1.83 26.16
CA PHE A 289 12.21 -2.35 24.82
C PHE A 289 13.72 -2.34 24.54
N HIS A 290 14.43 -1.29 24.96
CA HIS A 290 15.88 -1.18 24.77
C HIS A 290 16.68 -2.26 25.54
N ARG A 291 16.08 -2.94 26.54
CA ARG A 291 16.75 -4.00 27.31
C ARG A 291 16.81 -5.33 26.55
N TYR A 292 16.10 -5.45 25.44
CA TYR A 292 16.00 -6.67 24.64
C TYR A 292 16.41 -6.39 23.19
N GLU A 293 17.71 -6.38 22.91
CA GLU A 293 18.27 -6.03 21.58
C GLU A 293 17.62 -6.81 20.42
N GLY A 294 17.28 -8.09 20.63
CA GLY A 294 16.66 -8.94 19.62
C GLY A 294 15.23 -8.53 19.20
N LEU A 295 14.54 -7.70 19.99
CA LEU A 295 13.20 -7.24 19.65
C LEU A 295 13.18 -6.23 18.50
N GLN A 296 14.30 -5.56 18.22
CA GLN A 296 14.37 -4.61 17.10
C GLN A 296 14.05 -5.26 15.75
N GLY A 297 14.48 -6.50 15.53
CA GLY A 297 14.17 -7.23 14.30
C GLY A 297 12.67 -7.43 14.11
N TRP A 298 11.97 -7.78 15.20
CA TRP A 298 10.52 -7.99 15.19
C TRP A 298 9.77 -6.68 15.03
N TRP A 299 10.23 -5.60 15.67
CA TRP A 299 9.66 -4.28 15.48
C TRP A 299 9.76 -3.82 14.02
N LYS A 300 10.94 -3.98 13.39
CA LYS A 300 11.13 -3.66 11.97
C LYS A 300 10.19 -4.47 11.06
N LEU A 301 10.00 -5.74 11.37
CA LEU A 301 9.07 -6.61 10.63
C LEU A 301 7.61 -6.15 10.81
N ALA A 302 7.18 -5.86 12.04
CA ALA A 302 5.85 -5.36 12.33
C ALA A 302 5.59 -4.01 11.64
N ALA A 303 6.51 -3.06 11.79
CA ALA A 303 6.42 -1.73 11.18
C ALA A 303 6.29 -1.82 9.65
N ARG A 304 7.13 -2.64 9.01
CA ARG A 304 7.10 -2.84 7.56
C ARG A 304 5.83 -3.47 7.04
N ASN A 305 5.21 -4.37 7.80
CA ASN A 305 3.97 -5.05 7.42
C ASN A 305 2.71 -4.31 7.89
N THR A 306 2.85 -3.09 8.44
CA THR A 306 1.73 -2.31 8.96
C THR A 306 0.60 -2.14 7.93
N PRO A 307 0.88 -1.72 6.69
CA PRO A 307 -0.18 -1.49 5.71
C PRO A 307 -0.97 -2.76 5.39
N GLN A 308 -0.28 -3.89 5.23
CA GLN A 308 -0.90 -5.18 4.90
C GLN A 308 -1.70 -5.75 6.07
N VAL A 309 -1.19 -5.65 7.31
CA VAL A 309 -1.93 -6.09 8.50
C VAL A 309 -3.17 -5.24 8.71
N ALA A 310 -3.05 -3.92 8.57
CA ALA A 310 -4.19 -3.00 8.67
C ALA A 310 -5.22 -3.28 7.57
N TYR A 311 -4.79 -3.48 6.32
CA TYR A 311 -5.65 -3.88 5.20
C TYR A 311 -6.45 -5.15 5.52
N LEU A 312 -5.79 -6.21 5.98
CA LEU A 312 -6.48 -7.46 6.36
C LEU A 312 -7.44 -7.22 7.54
N THR A 313 -7.06 -6.39 8.51
CA THR A 313 -7.93 -6.03 9.65
C THR A 313 -9.17 -5.24 9.21
N MET A 314 -9.04 -4.42 8.15
CA MET A 314 -10.15 -3.69 7.57
C MET A 314 -11.07 -4.57 6.72
N ARG A 315 -10.57 -5.63 6.08
CA ARG A 315 -11.39 -6.45 5.15
C ARG A 315 -11.83 -7.81 5.67
N ASP A 316 -11.09 -8.44 6.56
CA ASP A 316 -11.39 -9.78 7.09
C ASP A 316 -11.95 -9.67 8.53
N PRO A 317 -13.23 -10.04 8.76
CA PRO A 317 -13.84 -10.01 10.09
C PRO A 317 -13.14 -10.89 11.13
N GLN A 318 -12.58 -12.04 10.73
CA GLN A 318 -11.82 -12.92 11.63
C GLN A 318 -10.47 -12.31 12.00
N MET A 319 -9.81 -11.67 11.04
CA MET A 319 -8.59 -10.90 11.30
C MET A 319 -8.89 -9.76 12.26
N ARG A 320 -9.93 -8.97 11.99
CA ARG A 320 -10.37 -7.86 12.85
C ARG A 320 -10.66 -8.31 14.27
N LYS A 321 -11.42 -9.41 14.44
CA LYS A 321 -11.71 -9.99 15.75
C LYS A 321 -10.41 -10.39 16.47
N SER A 322 -9.50 -11.04 15.77
CA SER A 322 -8.27 -11.57 16.38
C SER A 322 -7.29 -10.47 16.77
N VAL A 323 -7.05 -9.51 15.88
CA VAL A 323 -6.26 -8.32 16.18
C VAL A 323 -6.91 -7.51 17.31
N GLY A 324 -8.24 -7.40 17.33
CA GLY A 324 -8.97 -6.73 18.39
C GLY A 324 -8.76 -7.33 19.78
N VAL A 325 -8.78 -8.65 19.91
CA VAL A 325 -8.53 -9.34 21.20
C VAL A 325 -7.07 -9.16 21.63
N VAL A 326 -6.12 -9.35 20.70
CA VAL A 326 -4.70 -9.14 20.97
C VAL A 326 -4.43 -7.71 21.44
N PHE A 327 -4.97 -6.73 20.71
CA PHE A 327 -4.75 -5.32 21.01
C PHE A 327 -5.38 -4.91 22.34
N LYS A 328 -6.59 -5.40 22.68
CA LYS A 328 -7.19 -5.14 23.99
C LYS A 328 -6.38 -5.73 25.15
N GLY A 329 -5.85 -6.94 24.97
CA GLY A 329 -5.09 -7.65 26.00
C GLY A 329 -3.68 -7.12 26.24
N ILE A 330 -3.06 -6.47 25.25
CA ILE A 330 -1.66 -6.04 25.34
C ILE A 330 -1.41 -5.05 26.49
N GLY A 331 -2.39 -4.20 26.81
CA GLY A 331 -2.25 -3.21 27.89
C GLY A 331 -1.95 -3.87 29.24
N GLY A 332 -2.76 -4.85 29.64
CA GLY A 332 -2.56 -5.57 30.90
C GLY A 332 -1.26 -6.38 30.93
N ILE A 333 -0.89 -7.00 29.79
CA ILE A 333 0.36 -7.77 29.69
C ILE A 333 1.59 -6.85 29.87
N LEU A 334 1.55 -5.64 29.33
CA LEU A 334 2.68 -4.70 29.44
C LEU A 334 2.74 -3.99 30.81
N GLU A 335 1.62 -3.94 31.53
CA GLU A 335 1.56 -3.44 32.91
C GLU A 335 2.07 -4.47 33.94
N ASP A 336 1.88 -5.77 33.67
CA ASP A 336 2.40 -6.88 34.49
C ASP A 336 3.00 -7.98 33.61
N LEU A 337 4.32 -7.92 33.43
CA LEU A 337 5.05 -8.88 32.58
C LEU A 337 5.22 -10.26 33.23
N ASP A 338 5.04 -10.38 34.54
CA ASP A 338 5.23 -11.64 35.28
C ASP A 338 3.92 -12.42 35.41
N ALA A 339 2.78 -11.79 35.15
CA ALA A 339 1.50 -12.46 35.01
C ALA A 339 1.49 -13.46 33.83
N PRO A 340 0.80 -14.61 33.98
CA PRO A 340 0.53 -15.53 32.87
C PRO A 340 -0.20 -14.82 31.72
N LEU A 341 0.24 -15.08 30.49
CA LEU A 341 -0.44 -14.59 29.29
C LEU A 341 -1.86 -15.16 29.24
N PRO A 342 -2.90 -14.32 29.03
CA PRO A 342 -4.27 -14.80 28.86
C PRO A 342 -4.35 -15.81 27.70
N LYS A 343 -5.04 -16.93 27.91
CA LYS A 343 -5.20 -17.97 26.89
C LYS A 343 -5.79 -17.39 25.60
N ASP A 344 -6.84 -16.58 25.72
CA ASP A 344 -7.49 -15.94 24.57
C ASP A 344 -6.54 -15.02 23.80
N PHE A 345 -5.63 -14.33 24.48
CA PHE A 345 -4.61 -13.51 23.82
C PHE A 345 -3.70 -14.36 22.94
N LEU A 346 -3.20 -15.49 23.47
CA LEU A 346 -2.33 -16.41 22.72
C LEU A 346 -3.06 -17.04 21.53
N ASP A 347 -4.28 -17.53 21.75
CA ASP A 347 -5.09 -18.17 20.71
C ASP A 347 -5.39 -17.19 19.57
N HIS A 348 -5.69 -15.93 19.89
CA HIS A 348 -5.94 -14.90 18.89
C HIS A 348 -4.67 -14.37 18.22
N ALA A 349 -3.53 -14.31 18.92
CA ALA A 349 -2.24 -13.97 18.30
C ALA A 349 -1.82 -15.04 17.26
N GLN A 350 -1.98 -16.32 17.59
CA GLN A 350 -1.75 -17.43 16.67
C GLN A 350 -2.75 -17.42 15.50
N ARG A 351 -4.03 -17.10 15.75
CA ARG A 351 -5.02 -16.96 14.69
C ARG A 351 -4.71 -15.82 13.73
N ALA A 352 -4.37 -14.64 14.24
CA ALA A 352 -4.03 -13.47 13.42
C ALA A 352 -2.80 -13.75 12.54
N THR A 353 -1.76 -14.38 13.09
CA THR A 353 -0.58 -14.78 12.30
C THR A 353 -0.89 -15.86 11.27
N LYS A 354 -1.76 -16.83 11.58
CA LYS A 354 -2.23 -17.83 10.61
C LYS A 354 -3.03 -17.20 9.46
N LEU A 355 -3.86 -16.20 9.74
CA LEU A 355 -4.60 -15.46 8.71
C LEU A 355 -3.66 -14.64 7.83
N ALA A 356 -2.71 -13.91 8.43
CA ALA A 356 -1.67 -13.19 7.70
C ALA A 356 -0.82 -14.12 6.81
N ARG A 357 -0.54 -15.36 7.26
CA ARG A 357 0.16 -16.37 6.46
C ARG A 357 -0.60 -16.82 5.21
N LYS A 358 -1.93 -16.67 5.20
CA LYS A 358 -2.79 -16.99 4.05
C LYS A 358 -3.02 -15.80 3.12
N SER A 359 -2.49 -14.61 3.44
CA SER A 359 -2.71 -13.41 2.62
C SER A 359 -2.12 -13.54 1.21
N THR A 360 -2.60 -12.75 0.27
CA THR A 360 -2.01 -12.63 -1.08
C THR A 360 -0.63 -11.94 -1.05
N PHE A 361 -0.34 -11.16 -0.01
CA PHE A 361 0.93 -10.45 0.15
C PHE A 361 2.09 -11.41 0.48
N ARG A 362 2.91 -11.74 -0.52
CA ARG A 362 4.06 -12.66 -0.38
C ARG A 362 4.93 -12.36 0.84
N ARG A 363 5.28 -11.09 1.06
CA ARG A 363 6.18 -10.68 2.15
C ARG A 363 5.53 -10.88 3.52
N LEU A 364 4.26 -10.48 3.67
CA LEU A 364 3.51 -10.71 4.91
C LEU A 364 3.39 -12.21 5.19
N ARG A 365 3.13 -13.05 4.19
CA ARG A 365 3.05 -14.51 4.38
C ARG A 365 4.34 -15.06 5.00
N LEU A 366 5.49 -14.69 4.43
CA LEU A 366 6.80 -15.15 4.89
C LEU A 366 7.08 -14.68 6.32
N ASP A 367 6.81 -13.41 6.61
CA ASP A 367 7.05 -12.80 7.91
C ASP A 367 6.09 -13.35 8.98
N ALA A 368 4.82 -13.57 8.64
CA ALA A 368 3.83 -14.19 9.51
C ALA A 368 4.16 -15.65 9.82
N SER A 369 4.66 -16.41 8.84
CA SER A 369 5.14 -17.78 9.06
C SER A 369 6.26 -17.83 10.11
N ARG A 370 7.19 -16.87 10.09
CA ARG A 370 8.25 -16.77 11.10
C ARG A 370 7.70 -16.43 12.49
N ALA A 371 6.79 -15.46 12.56
CA ALA A 371 6.13 -15.09 13.82
C ALA A 371 5.37 -16.27 14.42
N GLU A 372 4.64 -17.02 13.58
CA GLU A 372 3.88 -18.21 14.00
C GLU A 372 4.79 -19.29 14.61
N VAL A 373 5.96 -19.56 14.03
CA VAL A 373 6.93 -20.53 14.57
C VAL A 373 7.39 -20.15 15.98
N VAL A 374 7.61 -18.85 16.24
CA VAL A 374 8.01 -18.37 17.56
C VAL A 374 6.83 -18.40 18.52
N LEU A 375 5.65 -17.92 18.12
CA LEU A 375 4.45 -17.91 18.96
C LEU A 375 4.03 -19.31 19.44
N ARG A 376 4.23 -20.35 18.62
CA ARG A 376 3.93 -21.74 18.99
C ARG A 376 4.82 -22.30 20.11
N LYS A 377 5.96 -21.65 20.42
CA LYS A 377 6.82 -22.05 21.53
C LYS A 377 6.33 -21.53 22.88
N LEU A 378 5.40 -20.57 22.89
CA LEU A 378 4.75 -20.11 24.12
C LEU A 378 3.77 -21.18 24.59
N LYS A 379 3.92 -21.59 25.85
CA LYS A 379 3.10 -22.63 26.48
C LYS A 379 1.95 -21.97 27.25
N PRO A 380 0.89 -22.72 27.58
CA PRO A 380 -0.03 -22.29 28.63
C PRO A 380 0.76 -21.90 29.88
N ARG A 381 0.45 -20.75 30.47
CA ARG A 381 1.15 -20.11 31.60
C ARG A 381 2.46 -19.37 31.29
N SER A 382 2.93 -19.33 30.04
CA SER A 382 4.03 -18.42 29.68
C SER A 382 3.65 -16.99 30.06
N THR A 383 4.61 -16.22 30.58
CA THR A 383 4.40 -14.83 31.01
C THR A 383 4.74 -13.83 29.89
N GLY A 384 4.42 -12.55 30.10
CA GLY A 384 4.92 -11.48 29.22
C GLY A 384 6.44 -11.50 29.11
N GLN A 385 7.13 -11.74 30.22
CA GLN A 385 8.59 -11.83 30.28
C GLN A 385 9.14 -13.02 29.49
N ASP A 386 8.47 -14.17 29.54
CA ASP A 386 8.82 -15.34 28.71
C ASP A 386 8.70 -15.03 27.22
N ALA A 387 7.63 -14.34 26.82
CA ALA A 387 7.44 -13.91 25.44
C ALA A 387 8.56 -12.97 24.99
N LEU A 388 8.88 -11.93 25.77
CA LEU A 388 9.96 -11.00 25.43
C LEU A 388 11.30 -11.71 25.29
N LYS A 389 11.67 -12.58 26.24
CA LYS A 389 12.90 -13.39 26.17
C LYS A 389 12.92 -14.28 24.93
N LEU A 390 11.79 -14.92 24.63
CA LEU A 390 11.67 -15.82 23.48
C LEU A 390 11.85 -15.08 22.15
N PHE A 391 11.15 -13.95 21.97
CA PHE A 391 11.27 -13.11 20.78
C PHE A 391 12.65 -12.46 20.66
N ALA A 392 13.25 -12.02 21.78
CA ALA A 392 14.61 -11.48 21.78
C ALA A 392 15.67 -12.53 21.40
N LYS A 393 15.46 -13.81 21.76
CA LYS A 393 16.38 -14.90 21.43
C LYS A 393 16.26 -15.35 19.96
N HIS A 394 15.09 -15.21 19.34
CA HIS A 394 14.83 -15.68 17.99
C HIS A 394 14.74 -14.52 17.01
N SER A 395 15.79 -14.29 16.23
CA SER A 395 15.74 -13.28 15.16
C SER A 395 14.75 -13.68 14.06
N PRO A 396 13.98 -12.73 13.47
CA PRO A 396 13.09 -13.00 12.34
C PRO A 396 13.83 -13.19 10.99
N ALA A 397 15.13 -13.49 11.00
CA ALA A 397 15.94 -13.68 9.79
C ALA A 397 15.79 -15.08 9.18
N ARG A 398 16.00 -15.19 7.85
CA ARG A 398 15.95 -16.45 7.08
C ARG A 398 16.96 -17.50 7.57
N TYR A 399 18.08 -17.04 8.13
CA TYR A 399 19.10 -17.83 8.80
C TYR A 399 19.48 -17.11 10.09
N PRO A 400 19.14 -17.63 11.28
CA PRO A 400 19.70 -17.10 12.51
C PRO A 400 21.21 -17.27 12.41
N LYS A 401 21.99 -16.18 12.49
CA LYS A 401 23.42 -16.32 12.74
C LYS A 401 23.54 -17.09 14.05
N GLN A 402 23.85 -18.39 14.00
CA GLN A 402 24.36 -19.09 15.17
C GLN A 402 25.57 -18.27 15.60
N LYS A 403 25.53 -17.68 16.80
CA LYS A 403 26.75 -17.17 17.43
C LYS A 403 27.70 -18.35 17.46
N GLY A 404 28.74 -18.30 16.63
CA GLY A 404 29.80 -19.30 16.64
C GLY A 404 30.33 -19.38 18.07
N ASN A 405 30.35 -20.59 18.60
CA ASN A 405 31.18 -20.93 19.74
C ASN A 405 32.61 -20.47 19.39
N ARG A 406 33.07 -19.37 20.00
CA ARG A 406 34.49 -19.21 20.23
C ARG A 406 34.83 -20.21 21.32
N GLY A 407 35.29 -21.38 20.89
CA GLY A 407 35.94 -22.33 21.77
C GLY A 407 37.14 -21.63 22.42
N SER A 408 37.18 -21.80 23.73
CA SER A 408 38.36 -21.78 24.60
C SER A 408 39.55 -22.53 24.00
#